data_AF-A0A8C1IYN5-F1
#
_entry.id   AF-A0A8C1IYN5-F1
#
_cell.length_a   1.000
_cell.length_b   1.000
_cell.length_c   1.000
_cell.angle_alpha   90.00
_cell.angle_beta   90.00
_cell.angle_gamma   90.00
#
_symmetry.space_group_name_H-M   'P 1'
#
loop_
_entity.id
_entity.type
_entity.pdbx_description
1 polymer ?
#
loop_
_entity_poly.entity_id
_entity_poly.type
_entity_poly.pdbx_seq_one_letter_code
_entity_poly.pdbx_strand_id
1 'polypeptide(L)'
;MKDSIVQGFQWGTHEGPLCDEPIRNVKFKILDAVITQEPLHRGGGQLIPTAHRVVYSAFLMATPRLMEPYYFVKVQAPADCVSAVYTVLARRRGHVTQDAPILGSPLYTIKAFIPVIDSFGFETDLRTHTHTRRARPLHSVCSTTYLFFLVPFLCVCVSK
;
A
#
# COMPACT_ATOMS: atom_id res chain seq x y z
N MET A 1 -33.70 2.72 -3.30
CA MET A 1 -33.12 2.59 -1.94
C MET A 1 -31.76 1.93 -1.98
N LYS A 2 -31.65 0.68 -2.47
CA LYS A 2 -30.35 -0.02 -2.58
C LYS A 2 -29.34 0.78 -3.40
N ASP A 3 -29.75 1.33 -4.54
CA ASP A 3 -28.85 2.07 -5.43
C ASP A 3 -28.31 3.35 -4.78
N SER A 4 -29.15 4.06 -4.02
CA SER A 4 -28.75 5.26 -3.29
C SER A 4 -27.73 4.97 -2.16
N ILE A 5 -27.86 3.81 -1.50
CA ILE A 5 -26.88 3.36 -0.49
C ILE A 5 -25.57 2.97 -1.17
N VAL A 6 -25.64 2.25 -2.30
CA VAL A 6 -24.46 1.88 -3.08
C VAL A 6 -23.72 3.12 -3.58
N GLN A 7 -24.44 4.14 -4.08
CA GLN A 7 -23.85 5.41 -4.51
C GLN A 7 -23.19 6.16 -3.35
N GLY A 8 -23.87 6.30 -2.21
CA GLY A 8 -23.29 6.94 -1.03
C GLY A 8 -22.08 6.19 -0.47
N PHE A 9 -22.10 4.85 -0.55
CA PHE A 9 -20.97 4.02 -0.19
C PHE A 9 -19.78 4.20 -1.13
N GLN A 10 -20.01 4.12 -2.44
CA GLN A 10 -18.97 4.31 -3.45
C GLN A 10 -18.29 5.67 -3.30
N TRP A 11 -19.08 6.73 -3.12
CA TRP A 11 -18.57 8.07 -2.86
C TRP A 11 -17.68 8.11 -1.62
N GLY A 12 -18.16 7.61 -0.47
CA GLY A 12 -17.41 7.65 0.79
C GLY A 12 -16.19 6.73 0.82
N THR A 13 -16.14 5.72 -0.04
CA THR A 13 -14.93 4.88 -0.19
C THR A 13 -13.92 5.46 -1.16
N HIS A 14 -14.35 6.29 -2.10
CA HIS A 14 -13.46 6.94 -3.07
C HIS A 14 -12.72 8.12 -2.43
N GLU A 15 -13.43 8.88 -1.59
CA GLU A 15 -12.90 10.01 -0.81
C GLU A 15 -12.78 9.59 0.65
N GLY A 16 -11.64 8.99 1.02
CA GLY A 16 -11.39 8.51 2.37
C GLY A 16 -11.21 9.65 3.38
N PRO A 17 -11.59 9.46 4.65
CA PRO A 17 -11.72 10.56 5.61
C PRO A 17 -10.43 11.24 6.06
N LEU A 18 -9.26 10.63 5.82
CA LEU A 18 -7.98 11.18 6.27
C LEU A 18 -7.31 12.09 5.24
N CYS A 19 -7.36 11.69 3.96
CA CYS A 19 -6.56 12.30 2.90
C CYS A 19 -7.30 12.37 1.55
N ASP A 20 -8.62 12.18 1.53
CA ASP A 20 -9.44 12.09 0.30
C ASP A 20 -8.94 11.01 -0.68
N GLU A 21 -8.30 9.97 -0.14
CA GLU A 21 -7.75 8.85 -0.89
C GLU A 21 -8.68 7.62 -0.80
N PRO A 22 -8.67 6.74 -1.82
CA PRO A 22 -9.54 5.57 -1.82
C PRO A 22 -9.22 4.61 -0.67
N ILE A 23 -10.25 4.27 0.10
CA ILE A 23 -10.16 3.34 1.23
C ILE A 23 -9.91 1.92 0.70
N ARG A 24 -8.95 1.21 1.29
CA ARG A 24 -8.63 -0.19 0.96
C ARG A 24 -8.76 -1.09 2.19
N ASN A 25 -9.11 -2.36 1.97
CA ASN A 25 -9.11 -3.41 2.99
C ASN A 25 -10.05 -3.19 4.20
N VAL A 26 -11.16 -2.49 3.98
CA VAL A 26 -12.19 -2.28 5.01
C VAL A 26 -13.45 -3.06 4.68
N LYS A 27 -14.06 -3.66 5.73
CA LYS A 27 -15.37 -4.28 5.65
C LYS A 27 -16.37 -3.49 6.46
N PHE A 28 -17.42 -2.99 5.80
CA PHE A 28 -18.54 -2.33 6.44
C PHE A 28 -19.69 -3.32 6.63
N LYS A 29 -20.33 -3.28 7.80
CA LYS A 29 -21.56 -4.01 8.10
C LYS A 29 -22.63 -3.02 8.55
N ILE A 30 -23.78 -3.04 7.86
CA ILE A 30 -24.97 -2.28 8.27
C ILE A 30 -25.69 -3.13 9.33
N LEU A 31 -25.88 -2.56 10.53
CA LEU A 31 -26.54 -3.27 11.63
C LEU A 31 -28.02 -2.93 11.70
N ASP A 32 -28.35 -1.64 11.68
CA ASP A 32 -29.73 -1.16 11.77
C ASP A 32 -29.96 0.03 10.83
N ALA A 33 -31.20 0.19 10.39
CA ALA A 33 -31.65 1.28 9.54
C ALA A 33 -33.13 1.60 9.83
N VAL A 34 -33.37 2.72 10.50
CA VAL A 34 -34.71 3.25 10.73
C VAL A 34 -35.16 4.05 9.50
N ILE A 35 -36.25 3.64 8.87
CA ILE A 35 -36.72 4.22 7.60
C ILE A 35 -38.18 4.66 7.75
N THR A 36 -38.47 5.91 7.39
CA THR A 36 -39.82 6.47 7.34
C THR A 36 -40.68 5.77 6.28
N GLN A 37 -41.96 5.51 6.57
CA GLN A 37 -42.88 4.77 5.68
C GLN A 37 -43.18 5.51 4.37
N GLU A 38 -43.16 6.85 4.38
CA GLU A 38 -43.56 7.67 3.25
C GLU A 38 -42.48 7.77 2.15
N PRO A 39 -42.81 7.50 0.88
CA PRO A 39 -41.84 7.50 -0.23
C PRO A 39 -41.21 8.86 -0.54
N LEU A 40 -41.92 9.96 -0.27
CA LEU A 40 -41.45 11.32 -0.58
C LEU A 40 -40.20 11.69 0.23
N HIS A 41 -40.13 11.20 1.46
CA HIS A 41 -39.02 11.39 2.40
C HIS A 41 -37.87 10.38 2.18
N ARG A 42 -37.92 9.55 1.13
CA ARG A 42 -36.88 8.58 0.77
C ARG A 42 -36.06 9.02 -0.45
N GLY A 43 -36.03 10.32 -0.71
CA GLY A 43 -35.26 10.88 -1.82
C GLY A 43 -33.78 10.55 -1.73
N GLY A 44 -33.15 10.30 -2.88
CA GLY A 44 -31.70 10.04 -2.96
C GLY A 44 -30.86 11.13 -2.30
N GLY A 45 -31.31 12.39 -2.40
CA GLY A 45 -30.66 13.53 -1.76
C GLY A 45 -30.59 13.48 -0.23
N GLN A 46 -31.43 12.68 0.45
CA GLN A 46 -31.35 12.47 1.90
C GLN A 46 -30.56 11.21 2.25
N LEU A 47 -30.72 10.15 1.47
CA LEU A 47 -30.10 8.85 1.75
C LEU A 47 -28.61 8.81 1.43
N ILE A 48 -28.18 9.43 0.32
CA ILE A 48 -26.78 9.46 -0.13
C ILE A 48 -25.87 10.16 0.90
N PRO A 49 -26.13 11.41 1.34
CA PRO A 49 -25.26 12.08 2.30
C PRO A 49 -25.30 11.41 3.69
N THR A 50 -26.41 10.77 4.05
CA THR A 50 -26.52 10.01 5.30
C THR A 50 -25.62 8.78 5.26
N ALA A 51 -25.68 7.99 4.18
CA ALA A 51 -24.80 6.83 4.00
C ALA A 51 -23.32 7.24 3.96
N HIS A 52 -22.99 8.33 3.26
CA HIS A 52 -21.64 8.89 3.21
C HIS A 52 -21.10 9.23 4.62
N ARG A 53 -21.89 9.94 5.43
CA ARG A 53 -21.52 10.30 6.81
C ARG A 53 -21.35 9.10 7.71
N VAL A 54 -22.16 8.05 7.54
CA VAL A 54 -22.03 6.80 8.30
C VAL A 54 -20.72 6.08 7.98
N VAL A 55 -20.32 6.03 6.70
CA VAL A 55 -19.03 5.47 6.29
C VAL A 55 -17.86 6.24 6.91
N TYR A 56 -17.95 7.57 6.93
CA TYR A 56 -16.93 8.46 7.49
C TYR A 56 -16.77 8.26 9.01
N SER A 57 -17.88 8.29 9.77
CA SER A 57 -17.85 8.14 11.22
C SER A 57 -17.39 6.74 11.65
N ALA A 58 -17.86 5.72 10.94
CA ALA A 58 -17.44 4.33 11.11
C ALA A 58 -15.93 4.18 11.01
N PHE A 59 -15.35 4.74 9.96
CA PHE A 59 -13.92 4.61 9.68
C PHE A 59 -13.07 5.31 10.73
N LEU A 60 -13.49 6.50 11.20
CA LEU A 60 -12.79 7.20 12.29
C LEU A 60 -12.85 6.45 13.62
N MET A 61 -13.99 5.83 13.94
CA MET A 61 -14.13 4.99 15.14
C MET A 61 -13.21 3.77 15.11
N ALA A 62 -12.83 3.31 13.92
CA ALA A 62 -12.00 2.13 13.77
C ALA A 62 -10.51 2.36 14.06
N THR A 63 -10.06 3.59 14.32
CA THR A 63 -8.62 3.97 14.40
C THR A 63 -7.88 3.68 13.08
N PRO A 64 -8.14 4.47 12.03
CA PRO A 64 -7.55 4.23 10.72
C PRO A 64 -6.04 4.52 10.72
N ARG A 65 -5.32 3.85 9.82
CA ARG A 65 -3.87 4.00 9.62
C ARG A 65 -3.57 4.20 8.14
N LEU A 66 -2.57 5.02 7.84
CA LEU A 66 -2.07 5.22 6.48
C LEU A 66 -1.24 4.00 6.05
N MET A 67 -1.44 3.57 4.81
CA MET A 67 -0.67 2.49 4.19
C MET A 67 0.33 3.09 3.22
N GLU A 68 1.61 2.90 3.49
CA GLU A 68 2.67 3.29 2.57
C GLU A 68 2.84 2.23 1.46
N PRO A 69 3.04 2.61 0.20
CA PRO A 69 3.38 1.67 -0.85
C PRO A 69 4.81 1.14 -0.68
N TYR A 70 5.01 -0.12 -1.05
CA TYR A 70 6.33 -0.76 -1.10
C TYR A 70 6.69 -1.16 -2.53
N TYR A 71 7.98 -1.00 -2.87
CA TYR A 71 8.58 -1.52 -4.08
C TYR A 71 9.23 -2.86 -3.84
N PHE A 72 8.95 -3.79 -4.74
CA PHE A 72 9.76 -4.98 -4.89
C PHE A 72 10.99 -4.67 -5.74
N VAL A 73 12.17 -4.82 -5.15
CA VAL A 73 13.45 -4.54 -5.79
C VAL A 73 14.20 -5.84 -6.00
N LYS A 74 14.70 -6.03 -7.22
CA LYS A 74 15.60 -7.12 -7.58
C LYS A 74 16.97 -6.52 -7.92
N VAL A 75 17.96 -6.78 -7.08
CA VAL A 75 19.35 -6.36 -7.32
C VAL A 75 20.15 -7.56 -7.76
N GLN A 76 20.91 -7.41 -8.85
CA GLN A 76 21.88 -8.41 -9.30
C GLN A 76 23.28 -7.84 -9.16
N ALA A 77 24.10 -8.45 -8.31
CA ALA A 77 25.46 -7.97 -8.02
C ALA A 77 26.43 -9.15 -7.85
N PRO A 78 27.74 -8.96 -8.13
CA PRO A 78 28.74 -9.98 -7.79
C PRO A 78 28.88 -10.13 -6.27
N ALA A 79 29.36 -11.29 -5.81
CA ALA A 79 29.51 -11.64 -4.39
C ALA A 79 30.28 -10.56 -3.58
N ASP A 80 31.28 -9.93 -4.19
CA ASP A 80 32.13 -8.91 -3.56
C ASP A 80 31.37 -7.65 -3.13
N CYS A 81 30.23 -7.36 -3.79
CA CYS A 81 29.43 -6.16 -3.59
C CYS A 81 28.18 -6.41 -2.73
N VAL A 82 27.93 -7.64 -2.31
CA VAL A 82 26.71 -8.03 -1.58
C VAL A 82 26.60 -7.31 -0.23
N SER A 83 27.70 -7.18 0.50
CA SER A 83 27.74 -6.47 1.80
C SER A 83 27.38 -4.97 1.67
N ALA A 84 27.79 -4.34 0.58
CA ALA A 84 27.44 -2.95 0.28
C ALA A 84 25.92 -2.80 0.02
N VAL A 85 25.32 -3.74 -0.73
CA VAL A 85 23.87 -3.76 -1.00
C VAL A 85 23.08 -3.91 0.31
N TYR A 86 23.49 -4.82 1.20
CA TYR A 86 22.85 -4.98 2.51
C TYR A 86 22.91 -3.70 3.35
N THR A 87 24.03 -2.96 3.29
CA THR A 87 24.18 -1.69 4.02
C THR A 87 23.23 -0.61 3.49
N VAL A 88 23.08 -0.50 2.16
CA VAL A 88 22.15 0.46 1.53
C VAL A 88 20.69 0.10 1.83
N LEU A 89 20.35 -1.20 1.81
CA LEU A 89 19.02 -1.68 2.16
C LEU A 89 18.68 -1.41 3.63
N ALA A 90 19.62 -1.66 4.54
CA ALA A 90 19.42 -1.41 5.98
C ALA A 90 19.18 0.08 6.29
N ARG A 91 19.86 1.00 5.58
CA ARG A 91 19.65 2.45 5.73
C ARG A 91 18.24 2.90 5.30
N ARG A 92 17.60 2.18 4.36
CA ARG A 92 16.33 2.55 3.73
C ARG A 92 15.15 1.69 4.19
N ARG A 93 15.23 1.13 5.41
CA ARG A 93 14.19 0.24 6.00
C ARG A 93 13.82 -0.95 5.10
N GLY A 94 14.77 -1.42 4.30
CA GLY A 94 14.55 -2.50 3.34
C GLY A 94 14.49 -3.86 4.02
N HIS A 95 13.49 -4.67 3.69
CA HIS A 95 13.36 -6.05 4.16
C HIS A 95 13.78 -7.03 3.07
N VAL A 96 14.74 -7.90 3.36
CA VAL A 96 15.25 -8.89 2.39
C VAL A 96 14.44 -10.18 2.51
N THR A 97 13.81 -10.58 1.41
CA THR A 97 12.94 -11.76 1.37
C THR A 97 13.70 -12.99 0.89
N GLN A 98 14.56 -12.82 -0.11
CA GLN A 98 15.30 -13.93 -0.72
C GLN A 98 16.63 -13.44 -1.27
N ASP A 99 17.68 -14.18 -0.93
CA ASP A 99 19.00 -14.12 -1.52
C ASP A 99 19.30 -15.46 -2.20
N ALA A 100 19.58 -15.43 -3.50
CA ALA A 100 19.88 -16.63 -4.26
C ALA A 100 21.01 -16.39 -5.27
N PRO A 101 22.05 -17.24 -5.30
CA PRO A 101 23.05 -17.21 -6.37
C PRO A 101 22.42 -17.66 -7.69
N ILE A 102 22.83 -17.04 -8.79
CA ILE A 102 22.44 -17.47 -10.13
C ILE A 102 23.37 -18.62 -10.54
N LEU A 103 22.82 -19.81 -10.73
CA LEU A 103 23.57 -20.98 -11.17
C LEU A 103 24.29 -20.70 -12.50
N GLY A 104 25.58 -21.04 -12.56
CA GLY A 104 26.40 -20.86 -13.76
C GLY A 104 27.00 -19.46 -13.96
N SER A 105 26.77 -18.51 -13.04
CA SER A 105 27.41 -17.18 -13.08
C SER A 105 27.87 -16.72 -11.69
N PRO A 106 28.88 -15.84 -11.57
CA PRO A 106 29.34 -15.32 -10.27
C PRO A 106 28.40 -14.23 -9.69
N LEU A 107 27.14 -14.17 -10.13
CA LEU A 107 26.16 -13.15 -9.76
C LEU A 107 25.19 -13.66 -8.71
N TYR A 108 24.89 -12.81 -7.73
CA TYR A 108 23.86 -13.00 -6.73
C TYR A 108 22.64 -12.16 -7.07
N THR A 109 21.45 -12.75 -6.93
CA THR A 109 20.18 -12.04 -7.00
C THR A 109 19.63 -11.84 -5.59
N ILE A 110 19.46 -10.59 -5.20
CA ILE A 110 18.86 -10.19 -3.92
C ILE A 110 17.47 -9.61 -4.23
N LYS A 111 16.46 -10.12 -3.55
CA LYS A 111 15.08 -9.64 -3.62
C LYS A 111 14.71 -9.00 -2.28
N ALA A 112 14.31 -7.73 -2.32
CA ALA A 112 13.96 -6.97 -1.14
C ALA A 112 12.73 -6.09 -1.36
N PHE A 113 12.07 -5.74 -0.27
CA PHE A 113 11.01 -4.73 -0.22
C PHE A 113 11.55 -3.43 0.37
N ILE A 114 11.27 -2.29 -0.25
CA ILE A 114 11.67 -0.96 0.22
C ILE A 114 10.44 -0.04 0.15
N PRO A 115 10.18 0.82 1.15
CA PRO A 115 9.10 1.80 1.05
C PRO A 115 9.40 2.84 -0.04
N VAL A 116 8.37 3.29 -0.76
CA VAL A 116 8.55 4.22 -1.90
C VAL A 116 9.21 5.53 -1.47
N ILE A 117 8.91 6.04 -0.28
CA ILE A 117 9.49 7.30 0.23
C ILE A 117 11.02 7.23 0.37
N ASP A 118 11.56 6.05 0.67
CA ASP A 118 13.01 5.84 0.81
C ASP A 118 13.61 5.24 -0.47
N SER A 119 12.91 5.23 -1.60
CA SER A 119 13.43 4.71 -2.87
C SER A 119 14.13 5.77 -3.73
N PHE A 120 13.93 7.06 -3.44
CA PHE A 120 14.54 8.15 -4.19
C PHE A 120 16.07 8.11 -4.08
N GLY A 121 16.76 8.03 -5.22
CA GLY A 121 18.22 7.90 -5.26
C GLY A 121 18.77 6.52 -4.85
N PHE A 122 17.93 5.49 -4.73
CA PHE A 122 18.38 4.14 -4.41
C PHE A 122 19.35 3.58 -5.48
N GLU A 123 19.05 3.82 -6.75
CA GLU A 123 19.92 3.39 -7.86
C GLU A 123 21.30 4.08 -7.82
N THR A 124 21.34 5.39 -7.58
CA THR A 124 22.59 6.17 -7.51
C THR A 124 23.45 5.77 -6.31
N ASP A 125 22.82 5.47 -5.17
CA ASP A 125 23.52 4.97 -3.99
C ASP A 125 24.11 3.59 -4.24
N LEU A 126 23.35 2.69 -4.87
CA LEU A 126 23.86 1.39 -5.28
C LEU A 126 25.06 1.52 -6.22
N ARG A 127 24.98 2.40 -7.23
CA ARG A 127 26.11 2.64 -8.15
C ARG A 127 27.33 3.17 -7.41
N THR A 128 27.17 4.17 -6.54
CA THR A 128 28.29 4.78 -5.79
C THR A 128 28.96 3.78 -4.84
N HIS A 129 28.17 3.01 -4.10
CA HIS A 129 28.70 2.03 -3.14
C HIS A 129 29.28 0.77 -3.79
N THR A 130 28.93 0.48 -5.05
CA THR A 130 29.51 -0.64 -5.81
C THR A 130 30.70 -0.23 -6.68
N HIS A 131 30.84 1.06 -7.03
CA HIS A 131 31.88 1.51 -7.97
C HIS A 131 33.32 1.36 -7.44
N THR A 132 33.53 1.28 -6.13
CA THR A 132 34.87 1.13 -5.54
C THR A 132 35.51 -0.24 -5.83
N ARG A 133 34.77 -1.25 -6.32
CA ARG A 133 35.34 -2.56 -6.66
C ARG A 133 34.87 -3.05 -8.03
N ARG A 134 35.70 -2.77 -9.05
CA ARG A 134 35.66 -3.29 -10.44
C ARG A 134 34.34 -3.06 -11.19
N ALA A 135 34.40 -2.12 -12.13
CA ALA A 135 33.38 -1.86 -13.13
C ALA A 135 32.95 -3.15 -13.88
N ARG A 136 31.78 -3.68 -13.54
CA ARG A 136 30.93 -4.44 -14.45
C ARG A 136 29.58 -3.73 -14.49
N PRO A 137 28.92 -3.64 -15.66
CA PRO A 137 27.58 -3.07 -15.72
C PRO A 137 26.66 -3.94 -14.85
N LEU A 138 26.26 -3.42 -13.70
CA LEU A 138 25.15 -3.98 -12.94
C LEU A 138 23.93 -3.87 -13.86
N HIS A 139 23.43 -4.99 -14.36
CA HIS A 139 22.05 -5.06 -14.83
C HIS A 139 21.16 -4.99 -13.58
N SER A 140 21.01 -3.79 -13.01
CA SER A 140 19.99 -3.51 -12.01
C SER A 140 18.64 -3.51 -12.72
N VAL A 141 18.10 -4.71 -12.97
CA VAL A 141 16.71 -4.83 -13.41
C VAL A 141 15.84 -4.56 -12.18
N CYS A 142 15.66 -3.27 -11.88
CA CYS A 142 14.66 -2.81 -10.93
C CYS A 142 13.28 -3.06 -11.56
N SER A 143 12.80 -4.29 -11.46
CA SER A 143 11.44 -4.63 -11.89
C SER A 143 10.50 -4.13 -10.80
N THR A 144 10.05 -2.87 -10.95
CA THR A 144 9.14 -2.19 -10.03
C THR A 144 7.77 -2.84 -10.07
N THR A 145 7.55 -3.85 -9.23
CA THR A 145 6.19 -4.32 -8.93
C THR A 145 5.73 -3.61 -7.67
N TYR A 146 4.69 -2.78 -7.81
CA TYR A 146 3.98 -2.18 -6.67
C TYR A 146 3.35 -3.30 -5.87
N LEU A 147 3.86 -3.57 -4.67
CA LEU A 147 3.23 -4.49 -3.73
C LEU A 147 2.75 -3.67 -2.55
N PHE A 148 1.46 -3.35 -2.55
CA PHE A 148 0.79 -2.78 -1.39
C PHE A 148 0.65 -3.89 -0.36
N PHE A 149 1.60 -4.02 0.56
CA PHE A 149 1.46 -4.95 1.67
C PHE A 149 0.35 -4.44 2.62
N LEU A 150 -0.82 -5.06 2.47
CA LEU A 150 -1.80 -5.42 3.51
C LEU A 150 -1.08 -5.74 4.85
N VAL A 151 -1.49 -5.36 6.06
CA VAL A 151 -2.75 -5.57 6.83
C VAL A 151 -2.61 -4.67 8.11
N PRO A 152 -3.66 -4.09 8.72
CA PRO A 152 -4.70 -4.84 9.42
C PRO A 152 -6.05 -4.82 8.69
N PHE A 153 -6.68 -5.98 8.54
CA PHE A 153 -8.08 -6.13 8.14
C PHE A 153 -8.90 -5.59 9.29
N LEU A 154 -9.33 -4.34 9.16
CA LEU A 154 -10.14 -3.69 10.17
C LEU A 154 -11.60 -3.94 9.80
N CYS A 155 -12.21 -4.94 10.45
CA CYS A 155 -13.65 -5.16 10.35
C CYS A 155 -14.35 -4.10 11.19
N VAL A 156 -14.81 -3.04 10.54
CA VAL A 156 -15.52 -1.95 11.20
C VAL A 156 -16.99 -2.34 11.32
N CYS A 157 -17.39 -2.80 12.51
CA CYS A 157 -18.80 -2.95 12.87
C CYS A 157 -19.31 -1.60 13.37
N VAL A 158 -20.19 -0.96 12.60
CA VAL A 158 -20.81 0.31 12.98
C VAL A 158 -22.02 -0.01 13.85
N SER A 159 -21.85 0.01 15.17
CA SER A 159 -22.95 -0.05 16.12
C SER A 159 -22.95 1.20 16.98
N LYS A 160 -23.91 2.07 16.72
CA LYS A 160 -24.58 2.81 17.78
C LYS A 160 -26.01 3.08 17.38
#